data_AF-A0A924Y3Q0-F1
#
_entry.id   AF-A0A924Y3Q0-F1
#
_cell.length_a   1.000
_cell.length_b   1.000
_cell.length_c   1.000
_cell.angle_alpha   90.00
_cell.angle_beta   90.00
_cell.angle_gamma   90.00
#
_symmetry.space_group_name_H-M   'P 1'
#
loop_
_entity.id
_entity.type
_entity.pdbx_description
1 polymer ?
#
loop_
_entity_poly.entity_id
_entity_poly.type
_entity_poly.pdbx_seq_one_letter_code
_entity_poly.pdbx_strand_id
1 'polypeptide(L)'
;MDNILDRILTIIVGSFTTVTQNVVKNVGALEDFFYVKVWGLSFIVLGSRQTGKTTLIEWLKRNMDSDSINDFAPDPTAAGGDAVTDFAAQLDNDKYLKLKASRDVGGEYAMWETDWIDLFREAQPRGIIFLVDHTNIVQHKDALNFVLQMIDEEPTSAKNLKAFFVLVNKSDLWRGETNLDDILDNYRNERKRLRTQAERLGYKWSFGEGSLMSGDGVGQFMRKFFNTLRPKPKSQP
;
A
#
# COMPACT_ATOMS: atom_id res chain seq x y z
N MET A 1 -17.43 48.26 3.82
CA MET A 1 -16.67 47.17 3.19
C MET A 1 -17.29 45.88 3.70
N ASP A 2 -18.37 45.47 3.06
CA ASP A 2 -19.03 44.18 3.31
C ASP A 2 -18.76 43.33 2.08
N ASN A 3 -17.75 42.47 2.24
CA ASN A 3 -17.11 41.75 1.16
C ASN A 3 -18.00 40.57 0.73
N ILE A 4 -18.38 40.58 -0.55
CA ILE A 4 -18.56 39.49 -1.55
C ILE A 4 -18.77 38.03 -1.08
N LEU A 5 -18.16 37.57 0.02
CA LEU A 5 -18.33 36.25 0.63
C LEU A 5 -19.78 35.98 1.06
N ASP A 6 -20.51 36.96 1.60
CA ASP A 6 -21.91 36.75 2.00
C ASP A 6 -22.84 36.56 0.79
N ARG A 7 -22.54 37.17 -0.37
CA ARG A 7 -23.34 36.96 -1.59
C ARG A 7 -23.12 35.60 -2.25
N ILE A 8 -21.98 34.95 -2.02
CA ILE A 8 -21.72 33.59 -2.53
C ILE A 8 -22.40 32.54 -1.63
N LEU A 9 -22.56 32.82 -0.33
CA LEU A 9 -23.23 31.93 0.63
C LEU A 9 -24.76 31.98 0.56
N THR A 10 -25.37 33.10 0.15
CA THR A 10 -26.85 33.23 0.14
C THR A 10 -27.53 32.71 -1.14
N ILE A 11 -26.81 32.46 -2.24
CA ILE A 11 -27.42 31.92 -3.49
C ILE A 11 -27.67 30.40 -3.41
N ILE A 12 -27.20 29.71 -2.36
CA ILE A 12 -27.34 28.24 -2.22
C ILE A 12 -28.44 27.85 -1.20
N VAL A 13 -29.18 28.80 -0.64
CA VAL A 13 -30.30 28.50 0.28
C VAL A 13 -31.63 28.82 -0.40
N GLY A 14 -32.08 27.90 -1.25
CA GLY A 14 -33.43 27.93 -1.78
C GLY A 14 -33.55 27.32 -3.15
N SER A 15 -33.49 25.98 -3.22
CA SER A 15 -34.20 25.12 -4.20
C SER A 15 -33.55 23.73 -4.27
N PHE A 16 -33.65 22.90 -3.23
CA PHE A 16 -33.44 21.46 -3.38
C PHE A 16 -34.31 20.65 -2.42
N THR A 17 -35.61 20.67 -2.69
CA THR A 17 -36.44 19.48 -2.47
C THR A 17 -36.19 18.54 -3.66
N THR A 18 -35.78 17.30 -3.37
CA THR A 18 -35.76 16.14 -4.29
C THR A 18 -34.54 15.96 -5.23
N VAL A 19 -33.30 16.01 -4.73
CA VAL A 19 -32.13 15.40 -5.41
C VAL A 19 -31.18 14.75 -4.39
N THR A 20 -31.61 13.66 -3.76
CA THR A 20 -30.81 12.98 -2.72
C THR A 20 -30.55 11.53 -3.11
N GLN A 21 -29.58 11.31 -4.00
CA GLN A 21 -28.87 10.02 -4.16
C GLN A 21 -27.64 10.14 -5.10
N ASN A 22 -27.64 11.10 -6.04
CA ASN A 22 -26.52 11.29 -6.99
C ASN A 22 -25.43 12.26 -6.52
N VAL A 23 -25.69 13.11 -5.52
CA VAL A 23 -24.71 14.10 -5.02
C VAL A 23 -23.67 13.46 -4.09
N VAL A 24 -24.05 12.45 -3.30
CA VAL A 24 -23.15 11.81 -2.32
C VAL A 24 -21.96 11.09 -2.98
N LYS A 25 -22.11 10.59 -4.21
CA LYS A 25 -21.02 9.92 -4.96
C LYS A 25 -20.03 10.89 -5.62
N ASN A 26 -20.41 12.16 -5.80
CA ASN A 26 -19.57 13.14 -6.49
C ASN A 26 -18.63 13.90 -5.53
N VAL A 27 -19.00 14.04 -4.25
CA VAL A 27 -18.14 14.67 -3.24
C VAL A 27 -16.93 13.80 -2.90
N GLY A 28 -17.12 12.50 -2.69
CA GLY A 28 -16.03 11.60 -2.25
C GLY A 28 -14.88 11.44 -3.26
N ALA A 29 -15.12 11.63 -4.56
CA ALA A 29 -14.07 11.53 -5.59
C ALA A 29 -13.20 12.80 -5.69
N LEU A 30 -13.79 13.97 -5.48
CA LEU A 30 -13.07 15.24 -5.41
C LEU A 30 -12.24 15.32 -4.12
N GLU A 31 -12.81 14.89 -2.99
CA GLU A 31 -12.08 14.75 -1.73
C GLU A 31 -10.89 13.80 -1.87
N ASP A 32 -11.06 12.62 -2.48
CA ASP A 32 -9.96 11.68 -2.72
C ASP A 32 -8.83 12.28 -3.59
N PHE A 33 -9.18 13.05 -4.62
CA PHE A 33 -8.20 13.72 -5.49
C PHE A 33 -7.42 14.81 -4.76
N PHE A 34 -8.11 15.66 -3.99
CA PHE A 34 -7.46 16.69 -3.17
C PHE A 34 -6.63 16.07 -2.03
N TYR A 35 -7.14 15.02 -1.39
CA TYR A 35 -6.45 14.29 -0.35
C TYR A 35 -5.12 13.73 -0.87
N VAL A 36 -5.11 13.01 -1.99
CA VAL A 36 -3.87 12.43 -2.51
C VAL A 36 -2.88 13.48 -3.03
N LYS A 37 -3.38 14.55 -3.67
CA LYS A 37 -2.51 15.61 -4.21
C LYS A 37 -1.84 16.47 -3.12
N VAL A 38 -2.52 16.68 -1.99
CA VAL A 38 -2.04 17.53 -0.89
C VAL A 38 -1.39 16.70 0.23
N TRP A 39 -1.95 15.54 0.56
CA TRP A 39 -1.52 14.70 1.68
C TRP A 39 -0.62 13.55 1.27
N GLY A 40 -0.56 13.15 -0.01
CA GLY A 40 0.24 12.02 -0.47
C GLY A 40 -0.47 10.67 -0.38
N LEU A 41 0.15 9.63 -0.94
CA LEU A 41 -0.37 8.27 -0.96
C LEU A 41 0.06 7.51 0.29
N SER A 42 -0.91 7.25 1.18
CA SER A 42 -0.71 6.39 2.37
C SER A 42 -0.68 4.92 1.99
N PHE A 43 0.37 4.23 2.41
CA PHE A 43 0.54 2.79 2.26
C PHE A 43 1.33 2.23 3.44
N ILE A 44 1.27 0.92 3.67
CA ILE A 44 2.10 0.24 4.65
C ILE A 44 2.83 -0.95 4.00
N VAL A 45 3.98 -1.30 4.57
CA VAL A 45 4.81 -2.43 4.14
C VAL A 45 4.84 -3.47 5.25
N LEU A 46 4.35 -4.67 4.97
CA LEU A 46 4.27 -5.77 5.93
C LEU A 46 4.96 -7.02 5.37
N GLY A 47 5.18 -8.02 6.24
CA GLY A 47 5.86 -9.25 5.86
C GLY A 47 6.77 -9.76 6.97
N SER A 48 7.10 -11.06 6.91
CA SER A 48 7.93 -11.70 7.93
C SER A 48 9.33 -11.08 8.04
N ARG A 49 10.09 -11.52 9.04
CA ARG A 49 11.48 -11.08 9.24
C ARG A 49 12.31 -11.30 7.96
N GLN A 50 13.22 -10.37 7.69
CA GLN A 50 14.21 -10.47 6.60
C GLN A 50 13.65 -10.59 5.18
N THR A 51 12.37 -10.33 4.92
CA THR A 51 11.81 -10.35 3.54
C THR A 51 12.18 -9.14 2.69
N GLY A 52 12.81 -8.10 3.28
CA GLY A 52 13.29 -6.89 2.58
C GLY A 52 12.41 -5.65 2.76
N LYS A 53 11.61 -5.56 3.83
CA LYS A 53 10.70 -4.42 4.09
C LYS A 53 11.44 -3.09 4.19
N THR A 54 12.43 -3.00 5.08
CA THR A 54 13.28 -1.82 5.28
C THR A 54 14.00 -1.43 3.99
N THR A 55 14.55 -2.42 3.28
CA THR A 55 15.20 -2.23 1.97
C THR A 55 14.22 -1.66 0.94
N LEU A 56 12.96 -2.11 0.89
CA LEU A 56 11.97 -1.57 -0.03
C LEU A 56 11.66 -0.10 0.26
N ILE A 57 11.47 0.24 1.54
CA ILE A 57 11.18 1.63 1.94
C ILE A 57 12.36 2.54 1.57
N GLU A 58 13.59 2.09 1.85
CA GLU A 58 14.79 2.84 1.50
C GLU A 58 14.97 2.96 -0.02
N TRP A 59 14.72 1.89 -0.77
CA TRP A 59 14.75 1.92 -2.23
C TRP A 59 13.74 2.92 -2.81
N LEU A 60 12.53 2.99 -2.26
CA LEU A 60 11.53 4.00 -2.65
C LEU A 60 11.97 5.43 -2.30
N LYS A 61 12.60 5.65 -1.13
CA LYS A 61 13.16 6.95 -0.74
C LYS A 61 14.26 7.41 -1.69
N ARG A 62 15.03 6.47 -2.23
CA ARG A 62 16.10 6.72 -3.21
C ARG A 62 15.61 6.71 -4.66
N ASN A 63 14.32 7.01 -4.89
CA ASN A 63 13.71 7.08 -6.23
C ASN A 63 13.84 5.79 -7.06
N MET A 64 13.82 4.63 -6.39
CA MET A 64 13.88 3.33 -7.05
C MET A 64 15.21 3.06 -7.79
N ASP A 65 16.28 3.74 -7.38
CA ASP A 65 17.63 3.52 -7.90
C ASP A 65 18.25 2.28 -7.24
N SER A 66 18.41 1.20 -8.00
CA SER A 66 19.02 -0.05 -7.52
C SER A 66 20.48 0.12 -7.13
N ASP A 67 21.23 0.96 -7.84
CA ASP A 67 22.67 1.15 -7.57
C ASP A 67 22.87 1.82 -6.21
N SER A 68 21.88 2.59 -5.77
CA SER A 68 21.89 3.30 -4.50
C SER A 68 21.72 2.40 -3.28
N ILE A 69 21.28 1.14 -3.41
CA ILE A 69 21.00 0.26 -2.25
C ILE A 69 21.95 -0.95 -2.15
N ASN A 70 22.94 -1.08 -3.03
CA ASN A 70 23.86 -2.22 -3.05
C ASN A 70 24.60 -2.45 -1.71
N ASP A 71 24.99 -1.37 -1.04
CA ASP A 71 25.67 -1.43 0.27
C ASP A 71 24.73 -1.22 1.46
N PHE A 72 23.41 -1.21 1.22
CA PHE A 72 22.45 -0.98 2.28
C PHE A 72 22.20 -2.26 3.08
N ALA A 73 22.83 -2.34 4.25
CA ALA A 73 22.65 -3.41 5.23
C ALA A 73 21.87 -2.86 6.44
N PRO A 74 20.53 -2.88 6.42
CA PRO A 74 19.74 -2.37 7.54
C PRO A 74 19.87 -3.28 8.76
N ASP A 75 19.94 -2.64 9.94
CA ASP A 75 19.76 -3.34 11.21
C ASP A 75 18.33 -3.88 11.33
N PRO A 76 18.08 -4.94 12.12
CA PRO A 76 16.73 -5.38 12.42
C PRO A 76 15.89 -4.25 13.02
N THR A 77 14.70 -4.03 12.46
CA THR A 77 13.74 -3.04 12.96
C THR A 77 13.38 -3.32 14.42
N ALA A 78 13.50 -2.31 15.27
CA ALA A 78 13.20 -2.42 16.69
C ALA A 78 11.70 -2.61 16.96
N ALA A 79 11.37 -3.12 18.16
CA ALA A 79 9.99 -3.17 18.65
C ALA A 79 9.38 -1.75 18.71
N GLY A 80 8.13 -1.60 18.30
CA GLY A 80 7.46 -0.31 18.13
C GLY A 80 7.68 0.30 16.74
N GLY A 81 8.61 -0.23 15.95
CA GLY A 81 8.92 0.21 14.60
C GLY A 81 9.67 1.54 14.51
N ASP A 82 10.21 1.82 13.33
CA ASP A 82 10.93 3.05 13.01
C ASP A 82 10.04 4.01 12.24
N ALA A 83 9.91 5.25 12.73
CA ALA A 83 9.12 6.27 12.06
C ALA A 83 9.69 6.59 10.68
N VAL A 84 8.84 6.58 9.66
CA VAL A 84 9.22 6.89 8.28
C VAL A 84 8.60 8.24 7.90
N THR A 85 9.45 9.26 7.80
CA THR A 85 9.04 10.58 7.31
C THR A 85 8.47 10.49 5.90
N ASP A 86 7.44 11.28 5.60
CA ASP A 86 6.94 11.47 4.24
C ASP A 86 8.09 11.73 3.27
N PHE A 87 8.05 11.09 2.10
CA PHE A 87 9.08 11.25 1.07
C PHE A 87 8.46 11.35 -0.31
N ALA A 88 9.22 11.89 -1.27
CA ALA A 88 8.83 11.93 -2.67
C ALA A 88 9.53 10.80 -3.41
N ALA A 89 8.80 10.04 -4.22
CA ALA A 89 9.36 9.04 -5.11
C ALA A 89 8.97 9.31 -6.56
N GLN A 90 9.94 9.22 -7.47
CA GLN A 90 9.70 9.34 -8.90
C GLN A 90 9.23 8.00 -9.49
N LEU A 91 7.92 7.79 -9.55
CA LEU A 91 7.37 6.53 -10.07
C LEU A 91 7.24 6.49 -11.59
N ASP A 92 7.08 7.63 -12.23
CA ASP A 92 7.03 7.77 -13.69
C ASP A 92 7.98 8.86 -14.14
N ASN A 93 8.42 8.79 -15.41
CA ASN A 93 9.25 9.81 -16.01
C ASN A 93 8.52 11.15 -15.83
N ASP A 94 9.14 12.03 -15.04
CA ASP A 94 8.73 13.42 -14.77
C ASP A 94 7.67 13.70 -13.69
N LYS A 95 7.19 12.72 -12.90
CA LYS A 95 6.26 13.01 -11.78
C LYS A 95 6.66 12.37 -10.46
N TYR A 96 7.02 13.22 -9.50
CA TYR A 96 7.15 12.86 -8.09
C TYR A 96 5.79 12.65 -7.45
N LEU A 97 5.68 11.59 -6.66
CA LEU A 97 4.56 11.35 -5.77
C LEU A 97 5.01 11.47 -4.33
N LYS A 98 4.26 12.23 -3.53
CA LYS A 98 4.41 12.20 -2.08
C LYS A 98 3.86 10.87 -1.56
N LEU A 99 4.70 10.10 -0.89
CA LEU A 99 4.42 8.79 -0.33
C LEU A 99 4.48 8.84 1.21
N LYS A 100 3.61 8.09 1.86
CA LYS A 100 3.50 8.00 3.32
C LYS A 100 3.48 6.54 3.74
N ALA A 101 4.65 6.01 4.09
CA ALA A 101 4.77 4.68 4.69
C ALA A 101 4.40 4.68 6.19
N SER A 102 4.52 5.85 6.84
CA SER A 102 4.31 6.12 8.27
C SER A 102 5.32 5.44 9.19
N ARG A 103 5.49 4.12 9.11
CA ARG A 103 6.36 3.34 9.99
C ARG A 103 6.91 2.11 9.28
N ASP A 104 8.18 1.79 9.50
CA ASP A 104 8.76 0.48 9.21
C ASP A 104 8.60 -0.39 10.46
N VAL A 105 8.09 -1.61 10.32
CA VAL A 105 7.75 -2.47 11.46
C VAL A 105 8.47 -3.81 11.40
N GLY A 106 8.78 -4.37 12.57
CA GLY A 106 9.39 -5.68 12.72
C GLY A 106 8.57 -6.79 12.05
N GLY A 107 9.23 -7.88 11.67
CA GLY A 107 8.59 -9.04 11.02
C GLY A 107 8.37 -10.23 11.95
N GLU A 108 8.82 -10.12 13.19
CA GLU A 108 8.73 -11.10 14.27
C GLU A 108 7.28 -11.31 14.71
N TYR A 109 6.93 -12.54 15.09
CA TYR A 109 5.57 -12.92 15.49
C TYR A 109 5.00 -12.02 16.61
N ALA A 110 5.85 -11.66 17.58
CA ALA A 110 5.46 -10.78 18.70
C ALA A 110 5.03 -9.36 18.27
N MET A 111 5.44 -8.92 17.07
CA MET A 111 5.13 -7.59 16.54
C MET A 111 3.83 -7.57 15.74
N TRP A 112 3.25 -8.73 15.42
CA TRP A 112 2.05 -8.80 14.58
C TRP A 112 0.83 -8.28 15.34
N GLU A 113 0.60 -8.78 16.55
CA GLU A 113 -0.55 -8.38 17.38
C GLU A 113 -0.42 -6.99 18.01
N THR A 114 0.74 -6.36 17.88
CA THR A 114 1.04 -5.03 18.43
C THR A 114 1.30 -4.06 17.27
N ASP A 115 2.54 -4.00 16.79
CA ASP A 115 3.01 -2.99 15.85
C ASP A 115 2.26 -3.00 14.51
N TRP A 116 1.84 -4.16 13.99
CA TRP A 116 1.13 -4.23 12.71
C TRP A 116 -0.31 -3.73 12.84
N ILE A 117 -1.01 -4.14 13.90
CA ILE A 117 -2.37 -3.68 14.17
C ILE A 117 -2.37 -2.18 14.42
N ASP A 118 -1.45 -1.70 15.27
CA ASP A 118 -1.35 -0.28 15.59
C ASP A 118 -1.01 0.54 14.33
N LEU A 119 -0.07 0.07 13.51
CA LEU A 119 0.25 0.72 12.24
C LEU A 119 -0.97 0.75 11.30
N PHE A 120 -1.71 -0.35 11.20
CA PHE A 120 -2.89 -0.40 10.33
C PHE A 120 -3.98 0.57 10.78
N ARG A 121 -4.21 0.67 12.09
CA ARG A 121 -5.17 1.60 12.71
C ARG A 121 -4.73 3.06 12.55
N GLU A 122 -3.47 3.37 12.82
CA GLU A 122 -2.93 4.73 12.76
C GLU A 122 -2.83 5.24 11.32
N ALA A 123 -2.28 4.44 10.41
CA ALA A 123 -2.01 4.87 9.04
C ALA A 123 -3.26 4.90 8.14
N GLN A 124 -4.31 4.14 8.49
CA GLN A 124 -5.53 3.98 7.69
C GLN A 124 -5.22 3.81 6.19
N PRO A 125 -4.35 2.85 5.82
CA PRO A 125 -3.63 2.91 4.55
C PRO A 125 -4.54 2.71 3.34
N ARG A 126 -4.22 3.40 2.24
CA ARG A 126 -4.86 3.13 0.94
C ARG A 126 -4.28 1.88 0.28
N GLY A 127 -3.06 1.48 0.63
CA GLY A 127 -2.40 0.32 0.04
C GLY A 127 -1.59 -0.48 1.04
N ILE A 128 -1.57 -1.80 0.85
CA ILE A 128 -0.68 -2.72 1.57
C ILE A 128 0.25 -3.38 0.54
N ILE A 129 1.56 -3.29 0.79
CA ILE A 129 2.56 -4.13 0.13
C ILE A 129 2.98 -5.18 1.14
N PHE A 130 2.83 -6.47 0.78
CA PHE A 130 3.26 -7.57 1.62
C PHE A 130 4.43 -8.31 0.96
N LEU A 131 5.55 -8.43 1.67
CA LEU A 131 6.74 -9.09 1.15
C LEU A 131 6.84 -10.51 1.69
N VAL A 132 7.13 -11.43 0.77
CA VAL A 132 7.52 -12.82 1.04
C VAL A 132 8.84 -13.11 0.31
N ASP A 133 9.55 -14.15 0.72
CA ASP A 133 10.63 -14.73 -0.07
C ASP A 133 10.49 -16.26 -0.18
N HIS A 134 11.50 -16.92 -0.74
CA HIS A 134 11.50 -18.36 -1.01
C HIS A 134 11.91 -19.22 0.21
N THR A 135 12.38 -18.63 1.32
CA THR A 135 13.09 -19.37 2.37
C THR A 135 12.16 -19.91 3.47
N ASN A 136 11.20 -19.12 3.96
CA ASN A 136 10.35 -19.51 5.09
C ASN A 136 8.85 -19.42 4.76
N ILE A 137 8.42 -20.32 3.88
CA ILE A 137 7.05 -20.38 3.35
C ILE A 137 6.01 -20.48 4.48
N VAL A 138 6.25 -21.30 5.50
CA VAL A 138 5.28 -21.49 6.60
C VAL A 138 5.05 -20.19 7.35
N GLN A 139 6.13 -19.51 7.76
CA GLN A 139 6.01 -18.23 8.47
C GLN A 139 5.37 -17.14 7.59
N HIS A 140 5.66 -17.13 6.29
CA HIS A 140 5.04 -16.19 5.35
C HIS A 140 3.53 -16.43 5.20
N LYS A 141 3.09 -17.68 5.19
CA LYS A 141 1.67 -18.04 5.16
C LYS A 141 0.95 -17.61 6.42
N ASP A 142 1.55 -17.84 7.59
CA ASP A 142 0.97 -17.41 8.87
C ASP A 142 0.86 -15.89 8.94
N ALA A 143 1.92 -15.18 8.55
CA ALA A 143 1.94 -13.72 8.48
C ALA A 143 0.89 -13.17 7.51
N LEU A 144 0.76 -13.78 6.33
CA LEU A 144 -0.24 -13.37 5.33
C LEU A 144 -1.66 -13.61 5.85
N ASN A 145 -1.92 -14.77 6.47
CA ASN A 145 -3.21 -15.08 7.06
C ASN A 145 -3.56 -14.14 8.22
N PHE A 146 -2.58 -13.72 9.00
CA PHE A 146 -2.73 -12.71 10.03
C PHE A 146 -3.14 -11.36 9.43
N VAL A 147 -2.46 -10.86 8.39
CA VAL A 147 -2.86 -9.59 7.73
C VAL A 147 -4.27 -9.67 7.16
N LEU A 148 -4.62 -10.79 6.53
CA LEU A 148 -5.99 -11.01 6.03
C LEU A 148 -7.00 -10.99 7.19
N GLN A 149 -6.68 -11.54 8.35
CA GLN A 149 -7.55 -11.47 9.53
C GLN A 149 -7.65 -10.05 10.09
N MET A 150 -6.52 -9.35 10.23
CA MET A 150 -6.46 -7.95 10.68
C MET A 150 -7.35 -7.04 9.83
N ILE A 151 -7.35 -7.21 8.50
CA ILE A 151 -8.21 -6.43 7.59
C ILE A 151 -9.70 -6.67 7.89
N ASP A 152 -10.09 -7.89 8.26
CA ASP A 152 -11.49 -8.23 8.57
C ASP A 152 -11.91 -7.72 9.95
N GLU A 153 -10.99 -7.72 10.91
CA GLU A 153 -11.25 -7.30 12.30
C GLU A 153 -11.21 -5.78 12.48
N GLU A 154 -10.55 -5.06 11.56
CA GLU A 154 -10.39 -3.60 11.60
C GLU A 154 -11.12 -2.89 10.43
N PRO A 155 -12.47 -2.95 10.36
CA PRO A 155 -13.23 -2.44 9.23
C PRO A 155 -13.11 -0.92 9.04
N THR A 156 -12.88 -0.17 10.12
CA THR A 156 -12.63 1.27 10.05
C THR A 156 -11.37 1.56 9.24
N SER A 157 -10.29 0.84 9.55
CA SER A 157 -8.98 0.92 8.89
C SER A 157 -9.03 0.40 7.46
N ALA A 158 -9.77 -0.68 7.23
CA ALA A 158 -9.91 -1.27 5.91
C ALA A 158 -10.76 -0.43 4.94
N LYS A 159 -11.60 0.50 5.43
CA LYS A 159 -12.52 1.29 4.60
C LYS A 159 -11.83 2.04 3.46
N ASN A 160 -10.60 2.50 3.68
CA ASN A 160 -9.84 3.28 2.71
C ASN A 160 -8.94 2.43 1.81
N LEU A 161 -8.83 1.12 2.08
CA LEU A 161 -7.95 0.21 1.35
C LEU A 161 -8.40 0.08 -0.11
N LYS A 162 -7.48 0.35 -1.03
CA LYS A 162 -7.67 0.28 -2.49
C LYS A 162 -6.81 -0.81 -3.12
N ALA A 163 -5.69 -1.18 -2.51
CA ALA A 163 -4.85 -2.27 -3.01
C ALA A 163 -4.19 -3.09 -1.89
N PHE A 164 -4.09 -4.40 -2.08
CA PHE A 164 -3.25 -5.31 -1.31
C PHE A 164 -2.44 -6.15 -2.29
N PHE A 165 -1.17 -5.79 -2.48
CA PHE A 165 -0.27 -6.49 -3.41
C PHE A 165 0.78 -7.28 -2.64
N VAL A 166 1.11 -8.46 -3.14
CA VAL A 166 2.14 -9.34 -2.58
C VAL A 166 3.34 -9.38 -3.53
N LEU A 167 4.53 -9.09 -3.00
CA LEU A 167 5.80 -9.16 -3.73
C LEU A 167 6.62 -10.34 -3.22
N VAL A 168 6.93 -11.29 -4.10
CA VAL A 168 7.92 -12.34 -3.86
C VAL A 168 9.30 -11.77 -4.17
N ASN A 169 10.00 -11.36 -3.12
CA ASN A 169 11.27 -10.65 -3.23
C ASN A 169 12.46 -11.62 -3.39
N LYS A 170 13.65 -11.05 -3.61
CA LYS A 170 14.94 -11.73 -3.73
C LYS A 170 14.99 -12.70 -4.91
N SER A 171 14.33 -12.35 -6.01
CA SER A 171 14.26 -13.20 -7.20
C SER A 171 15.62 -13.55 -7.80
N ASP A 172 16.63 -12.73 -7.54
CA ASP A 172 18.04 -13.01 -7.84
C ASP A 172 18.58 -14.28 -7.16
N LEU A 173 18.01 -14.68 -6.02
CA LEU A 173 18.46 -15.85 -5.27
C LEU A 173 17.78 -17.16 -5.68
N TRP A 174 16.59 -17.11 -6.28
CA TRP A 174 15.78 -18.32 -6.50
C TRP A 174 15.35 -18.55 -7.94
N ARG A 175 15.40 -17.55 -8.84
CA ARG A 175 15.00 -17.73 -10.24
C ARG A 175 15.86 -18.72 -11.03
N GLY A 176 17.07 -19.04 -10.54
CA GLY A 176 17.91 -20.08 -11.12
C GLY A 176 17.40 -21.50 -10.83
N GLU A 177 16.58 -21.68 -9.81
CA GLU A 177 16.14 -22.98 -9.30
C GLU A 177 14.62 -23.19 -9.38
N THR A 178 13.85 -22.12 -9.27
CA THR A 178 12.37 -22.15 -9.27
C THR A 178 11.80 -20.92 -9.96
N ASN A 179 10.48 -20.87 -10.15
CA ASN A 179 9.77 -19.73 -10.72
C ASN A 179 8.65 -19.24 -9.78
N LEU A 180 8.04 -18.10 -10.12
CA LEU A 180 6.95 -17.54 -9.32
C LEU A 180 5.77 -18.50 -9.17
N ASP A 181 5.36 -19.21 -10.22
CA ASP A 181 4.20 -20.09 -10.17
C ASP A 181 4.41 -21.25 -9.19
N ASP A 182 5.61 -21.85 -9.19
CA ASP A 182 6.01 -22.90 -8.24
C ASP A 182 6.00 -22.39 -6.79
N ILE A 183 6.50 -21.17 -6.55
CA ILE A 183 6.43 -20.55 -5.22
C ILE A 183 4.96 -20.34 -4.83
N LEU A 184 4.15 -19.75 -5.71
CA LEU A 184 2.75 -19.44 -5.47
C LEU A 184 1.87 -20.67 -5.27
N ASP A 185 2.30 -21.84 -5.75
CA ASP A 185 1.63 -23.11 -5.51
C ASP A 185 1.59 -23.48 -4.01
N ASN A 186 2.55 -22.99 -3.23
CA ASN A 186 2.54 -23.14 -1.77
C ASN A 186 1.49 -22.26 -1.07
N TYR A 187 0.99 -21.23 -1.76
CA TYR A 187 0.07 -20.20 -1.24
C TYR A 187 -1.35 -20.31 -1.81
N ARG A 188 -1.75 -21.49 -2.32
CA ARG A 188 -3.07 -21.69 -2.96
C ARG A 188 -4.25 -21.23 -2.11
N ASN A 189 -4.23 -21.53 -0.81
CA ASN A 189 -5.31 -21.16 0.12
C ASN A 189 -5.31 -19.66 0.39
N GLU A 190 -4.14 -19.08 0.62
CA GLU A 190 -3.96 -17.65 0.90
C GLU A 190 -4.35 -16.81 -0.32
N ARG A 191 -3.99 -17.25 -1.53
CA ARG A 191 -4.40 -16.63 -2.80
C ARG A 191 -5.92 -16.63 -2.95
N LYS A 192 -6.57 -17.76 -2.66
CA LYS A 192 -8.04 -17.87 -2.71
C LYS A 192 -8.69 -16.94 -1.70
N ARG A 193 -8.19 -16.92 -0.45
CA ARG A 193 -8.70 -16.05 0.62
C ARG A 193 -8.52 -14.57 0.29
N LEU A 194 -7.34 -14.15 -0.14
CA LEU A 194 -7.05 -12.78 -0.56
C LEU A 194 -8.00 -12.34 -1.68
N ARG A 195 -8.21 -13.20 -2.69
CA ARG A 195 -9.15 -12.91 -3.78
C ARG A 195 -10.57 -12.70 -3.27
N THR A 196 -11.10 -13.63 -2.48
CA THR A 196 -12.48 -13.54 -1.96
C THR A 196 -12.65 -12.32 -1.05
N GLN A 197 -11.67 -12.03 -0.20
CA GLN A 197 -11.69 -10.84 0.66
C GLN A 197 -11.62 -9.55 -0.18
N ALA A 198 -10.78 -9.50 -1.21
CA ALA A 198 -10.67 -8.36 -2.12
C ALA A 198 -11.97 -8.10 -2.89
N GLU A 199 -12.64 -9.17 -3.36
CA GLU A 199 -13.95 -9.09 -4.00
C GLU A 199 -15.01 -8.54 -3.04
N ARG A 200 -15.00 -8.99 -1.78
CA ARG A 200 -15.94 -8.53 -0.74
C ARG A 200 -15.71 -7.06 -0.34
N LEU A 201 -14.45 -6.66 -0.13
CA LEU A 201 -14.09 -5.34 0.40
C LEU A 201 -13.80 -4.30 -0.70
N GLY A 202 -13.71 -4.71 -1.96
CA GLY A 202 -13.60 -3.82 -3.11
C GLY A 202 -12.19 -3.28 -3.40
N TYR A 203 -11.14 -3.82 -2.78
CA TYR A 203 -9.76 -3.47 -3.12
C TYR A 203 -9.19 -4.37 -4.24
N LYS A 204 -8.11 -3.92 -4.88
CA LYS A 204 -7.39 -4.68 -5.92
C LYS A 204 -6.27 -5.51 -5.30
N TRP A 205 -5.99 -6.66 -5.88
CA TRP A 205 -4.90 -7.52 -5.44
C TRP A 205 -4.05 -7.97 -6.63
N SER A 206 -2.79 -8.29 -6.35
CA SER A 206 -1.85 -8.83 -7.33
C SER A 206 -0.72 -9.54 -6.60
N PHE A 207 -0.20 -10.60 -7.21
CA PHE A 207 1.13 -11.11 -6.90
C PHE A 207 2.11 -10.58 -7.94
N GLY A 208 3.37 -10.49 -7.57
CA GLY A 208 4.48 -10.21 -8.46
C GLY A 208 5.78 -10.72 -7.86
N GLU A 209 6.83 -10.74 -8.66
CA GLU A 209 8.18 -11.10 -8.24
C GLU A 209 9.13 -9.94 -8.52
N GLY A 210 10.26 -9.94 -7.81
CA GLY A 210 11.36 -9.06 -8.14
C GLY A 210 12.52 -9.19 -7.17
N SER A 211 13.56 -8.42 -7.42
CA SER A 211 14.70 -8.26 -6.54
C SER A 211 14.91 -6.78 -6.27
N LEU A 212 14.90 -6.42 -4.98
CA LEU A 212 15.32 -5.09 -4.59
C LEU A 212 16.79 -4.84 -4.92
N MET A 213 17.66 -5.84 -4.77
CA MET A 213 19.10 -5.69 -5.01
C MET A 213 19.41 -5.41 -6.48
N SER A 214 18.78 -6.13 -7.41
CA SER A 214 19.01 -5.90 -8.85
C SER A 214 18.05 -4.89 -9.49
N GLY A 215 17.01 -4.46 -8.77
CA GLY A 215 15.92 -3.63 -9.29
C GLY A 215 14.95 -4.36 -10.22
N ASP A 216 15.22 -5.62 -10.57
CA ASP A 216 14.44 -6.36 -11.55
C ASP A 216 13.02 -6.66 -11.05
N GLY A 217 12.01 -6.47 -11.92
CA GLY A 217 10.58 -6.65 -11.64
C GLY A 217 9.95 -5.62 -10.68
N VAL A 218 10.70 -5.13 -9.68
CA VAL A 218 10.17 -4.28 -8.60
C VAL A 218 9.63 -2.95 -9.11
N GLY A 219 10.33 -2.29 -10.05
CA GLY A 219 9.89 -0.99 -10.58
C GLY A 219 8.52 -1.05 -11.25
N GLN A 220 8.27 -2.06 -12.08
CA GLN A 220 6.97 -2.24 -12.74
C GLN A 220 5.88 -2.59 -11.73
N PHE A 221 6.20 -3.43 -10.75
CA PHE A 221 5.29 -3.78 -9.66
C PHE A 221 4.88 -2.55 -8.85
N MET A 222 5.83 -1.69 -8.47
CA MET A 222 5.56 -0.47 -7.72
C MET A 222 4.73 0.53 -8.53
N ARG A 223 5.06 0.73 -9.81
CA ARG A 223 4.23 1.55 -10.71
C ARG A 223 2.79 1.05 -10.75
N LYS A 224 2.57 -0.26 -10.92
CA LYS A 224 1.23 -0.86 -10.92
C LYS A 224 0.52 -0.63 -9.58
N PHE A 225 1.21 -0.85 -8.46
CA PHE A 225 0.67 -0.66 -7.12
C PHE A 225 0.22 0.79 -6.89
N PHE A 226 1.11 1.76 -7.02
CA PHE A 226 0.79 3.16 -6.75
C PHE A 226 -0.18 3.76 -7.77
N ASN A 227 -0.15 3.33 -9.03
CA ASN A 227 -1.19 3.71 -10.00
C ASN A 227 -2.57 3.18 -9.62
N THR A 228 -2.65 2.06 -8.90
CA THR A 228 -3.91 1.55 -8.36
C THR A 228 -4.43 2.39 -7.19
N LEU A 229 -3.52 2.98 -6.41
CA LEU A 229 -3.87 3.88 -5.30
C LEU A 229 -4.27 5.28 -5.75
N ARG A 230 -3.76 5.73 -6.91
CA ARG A 230 -4.06 7.05 -7.49
C ARG A 230 -5.58 7.19 -7.74
N PRO A 231 -6.21 8.28 -7.27
CA PRO A 231 -7.58 8.60 -7.64
C PRO A 231 -7.64 8.79 -9.16
N LYS A 232 -8.49 8.03 -9.85
CA LYS A 232 -8.70 8.24 -11.28
C LYS A 232 -9.64 9.44 -11.45
N PRO A 233 -9.28 10.48 -12.23
CA PRO A 233 -10.27 11.45 -12.67
C PRO A 233 -11.34 10.68 -13.45
N LYS A 234 -12.62 10.83 -13.08
CA LYS A 234 -13.70 10.33 -13.94
C LYS A 234 -13.63 11.14 -15.23
N SER A 235 -13.37 10.47 -16.36
CA SER A 235 -13.72 11.02 -17.66
C SER A 235 -15.20 11.38 -17.61
N GLN A 236 -15.53 12.66 -17.80
CA GLN A 236 -16.91 13.08 -17.99
C GLN A 236 -17.47 12.27 -19.18
N PRO A 237 -18.65 11.65 -19.04
CA PRO A 237 -19.33 11.05 -20.19
C PRO A 237 -19.70 12.10 -21.23
#